data_AF-A0A7C8EIV0-F1
#
_entry.id   AF-A0A7C8EIV0-F1
#
_cell.length_a   1.000
_cell.length_b   1.000
_cell.length_c   1.000
_cell.angle_alpha   90.00
_cell.angle_beta   90.00
_cell.angle_gamma   90.00
#
_symmetry.space_group_name_H-M   'P 1'
#
loop_
_entity.id
_entity.type
_entity.pdbx_description
1 polymer ?
#
loop_
_entity_poly.entity_id
_entity_poly.type
_entity_poly.pdbx_seq_one_letter_code
_entity_poly.pdbx_strand_id
1 'polypeptide(L)'
;MQKTYVGSEKCQSCHENEYNRFRKYSRKTQSYNDVVLMRQGLTEEEYRKCLECHTTGFGKPGGFSSEKETPLLKEVGCEACHGPGSLHVESSDRKDIKNNVSEKDCTICHSQERVEAFRFKPLIYGGAH
;
A
#
# COMPACT_ATOMS: atom_id res chain seq x y z
N MET A 1 -13.07 1.15 -19.21
CA MET A 1 -12.56 2.23 -18.33
C MET A 1 -11.33 1.72 -17.60
N GLN A 2 -10.32 2.56 -17.36
CA GLN A 2 -9.14 2.18 -16.59
C GLN A 2 -9.45 2.29 -15.09
N LYS A 3 -9.10 1.27 -14.30
CA LYS A 3 -9.25 1.29 -12.83
C LYS A 3 -8.30 2.30 -12.22
N THR A 4 -8.76 3.09 -11.25
CA THR A 4 -7.98 4.08 -10.53
C THR A 4 -8.00 3.79 -9.03
N TYR A 5 -7.00 4.29 -8.32
CA TYR A 5 -6.93 4.18 -6.87
C TYR A 5 -7.86 5.21 -6.24
N VAL A 6 -8.54 4.82 -5.17
CA VAL A 6 -9.56 5.65 -4.51
C VAL A 6 -9.24 5.97 -3.05
N GLY A 7 -8.21 5.36 -2.49
CA GLY A 7 -7.81 5.50 -1.10
C GLY A 7 -8.60 4.60 -0.16
N SER A 8 -7.95 4.22 0.95
CA SER A 8 -8.52 3.26 1.91
C SER A 8 -9.79 3.77 2.60
N GLU A 9 -9.95 5.10 2.69
CA GLU A 9 -11.14 5.73 3.28
C GLU A 9 -12.42 5.35 2.53
N LYS A 10 -12.36 5.19 1.21
CA LYS A 10 -13.51 4.75 0.40
C LYS A 10 -13.91 3.30 0.69
N CYS A 11 -13.00 2.48 1.19
CA CYS A 11 -13.29 1.11 1.58
C CYS A 11 -14.09 1.05 2.90
N GLN A 12 -13.90 2.02 3.80
CA GLN A 12 -14.48 2.02 5.14
C GLN A 12 -16.01 1.98 5.13
N SER A 13 -16.68 2.62 4.17
CA SER A 13 -18.14 2.70 4.14
C SER A 13 -18.84 1.35 4.00
N CYS A 14 -18.16 0.36 3.40
CA CYS A 14 -18.70 -0.99 3.20
C CYS A 14 -17.91 -2.06 3.98
N HIS A 15 -16.64 -1.79 4.31
CA HIS A 15 -15.72 -2.69 5.00
C HIS A 15 -15.19 -2.08 6.31
N GLU A 16 -16.11 -1.58 7.15
CA GLU A 16 -15.77 -0.85 8.36
C GLU A 16 -14.90 -1.69 9.32
N ASN A 17 -15.25 -2.96 9.51
CA ASN A 17 -14.53 -3.85 10.42
C ASN A 17 -13.09 -4.11 9.95
N GLU A 18 -12.92 -4.44 8.68
CA GLU A 18 -11.62 -4.69 8.07
C GLU A 18 -10.77 -3.41 8.08
N TYR A 19 -11.36 -2.27 7.71
CA TYR A 19 -10.70 -0.97 7.74
C TYR A 19 -10.21 -0.64 9.16
N ASN A 20 -11.09 -0.70 10.16
CA ASN A 20 -10.75 -0.37 11.55
C ASN A 20 -9.66 -1.30 12.10
N ARG A 21 -9.74 -2.62 11.81
CA ARG A 21 -8.71 -3.58 12.22
C ARG A 21 -7.38 -3.29 11.53
N PHE A 22 -7.39 -3.04 10.22
CA PHE A 22 -6.19 -2.72 9.47
C PHE A 22 -5.53 -1.44 9.99
N ARG A 23 -6.28 -0.35 10.16
CA ARG A 23 -5.78 0.91 10.74
C ARG A 23 -5.20 0.73 12.13
N LYS A 24 -5.81 -0.13 12.96
CA LYS A 24 -5.40 -0.30 14.36
C LYS A 24 -4.17 -1.19 14.53
N TYR A 25 -4.07 -2.27 13.75
CA TYR A 25 -3.08 -3.32 14.01
C TYR A 25 -1.98 -3.40 12.95
N SER A 26 -2.20 -2.87 11.74
CA SER A 26 -1.22 -2.96 10.67
C SER A 26 -0.19 -1.83 10.75
N ARG A 27 1.08 -2.21 10.91
CA ARG A 27 2.22 -1.27 10.80
C ARG A 27 2.38 -0.67 9.41
N LYS A 28 1.78 -1.29 8.37
CA LYS A 28 1.83 -0.79 6.99
C LYS A 28 1.23 0.62 6.88
N THR A 29 0.26 0.95 7.72
CA THR A 29 -0.35 2.29 7.73
C THR A 29 0.62 3.39 8.15
N GLN A 30 1.75 3.06 8.77
CA GLN A 30 2.76 4.05 9.20
C GLN A 30 4.01 4.06 8.32
N SER A 31 4.05 3.19 7.29
CA SER A 31 5.25 2.93 6.48
C SER A 31 5.85 4.17 5.84
N TYR A 32 5.01 5.14 5.44
CA TYR A 32 5.47 6.37 4.81
C TYR A 32 6.31 7.22 5.75
N ASN A 33 5.92 7.31 7.02
CA ASN A 33 6.58 8.15 8.01
C ASN A 33 8.02 7.71 8.23
N ASP A 34 8.26 6.39 8.26
CA ASP A 34 9.60 5.82 8.38
C ASP A 34 10.50 6.26 7.21
N VAL A 35 9.97 6.29 5.98
CA VAL A 35 10.71 6.69 4.78
C VAL A 35 11.00 8.19 4.75
N VAL A 36 10.07 9.03 5.23
CA VAL A 36 10.31 10.47 5.35
C VAL A 36 11.48 10.75 6.30
N LEU A 37 11.58 10.02 7.42
CA LEU A 37 12.71 10.16 8.35
C LEU A 37 14.05 9.78 7.72
N MET A 38 14.05 8.84 6.76
CA MET A 38 15.25 8.42 6.04
C MET A 38 15.57 9.27 4.81
N ARG A 39 14.76 10.29 4.48
CA ARG A 39 14.96 11.11 3.28
C ARG A 39 16.29 11.86 3.28
N GLN A 40 16.74 12.30 4.45
CA GLN A 40 17.97 13.07 4.57
C GLN A 40 19.17 12.19 4.18
N GLY A 41 19.91 12.62 3.15
CA GLY A 41 21.09 11.90 2.66
C GLY A 41 20.81 10.93 1.51
N LEU A 42 19.56 10.81 1.04
CA LEU A 42 19.21 10.08 -0.17
C LEU A 42 19.12 11.04 -1.37
N THR A 43 19.50 10.55 -2.54
CA THR A 43 19.13 11.17 -3.81
C THR A 43 17.63 11.02 -4.05
N GLU A 44 17.07 11.87 -4.91
CA GLU A 44 15.65 11.75 -5.29
C GLU A 44 15.34 10.40 -5.95
N GLU A 45 16.28 9.82 -6.71
CA GLU A 45 16.09 8.50 -7.32
C GLU A 45 16.00 7.40 -6.25
N GLU A 46 16.90 7.42 -5.26
CA GLU A 46 16.89 6.46 -4.15
C GLU A 46 15.62 6.60 -3.30
N TYR A 47 15.22 7.84 -2.98
CA TYR A 47 14.00 8.10 -2.24
C TYR A 47 12.76 7.57 -2.96
N ARG A 48 12.68 7.75 -4.28
CA ARG A 48 11.56 7.23 -5.10
C ARG A 48 11.46 5.70 -5.06
N LYS A 49 12.58 4.97 -4.96
CA LYS A 49 12.58 3.50 -4.80
C LYS A 49 11.96 3.07 -3.47
N CYS A 50 12.05 3.89 -2.42
CA CYS A 50 11.36 3.61 -1.14
C CYS A 50 9.84 3.76 -1.28
N LEU A 51 9.37 4.74 -2.06
CA LEU A 51 7.95 5.03 -2.24
C LEU A 51 7.19 3.88 -2.95
N GLU A 52 7.88 3.07 -3.76
CA GLU A 52 7.30 1.88 -4.42
C GLU A 52 6.63 0.92 -3.43
N CYS A 53 7.15 0.85 -2.20
CA CYS A 53 6.69 -0.09 -1.19
C CYS A 53 6.09 0.55 0.06
N HIS A 54 6.33 1.85 0.27
CA HIS A 54 5.88 2.56 1.47
C HIS A 54 4.69 3.49 1.20
N THR A 55 4.10 3.42 0.01
CA THR A 55 2.89 4.16 -0.39
C THR A 55 1.96 3.25 -1.21
N THR A 56 0.76 3.74 -1.55
CA THR A 56 -0.20 3.00 -2.38
C THR A 56 -0.01 3.34 -3.86
N GLY A 57 0.45 2.35 -4.63
CA GLY A 57 0.41 2.42 -6.09
C GLY A 57 1.44 3.35 -6.74
N PHE A 58 2.51 3.76 -6.03
CA PHE A 58 3.55 4.60 -6.63
C PHE A 58 4.12 4.00 -7.92
N GLY A 59 4.29 4.85 -8.94
CA GLY A 59 4.72 4.43 -10.28
C GLY A 59 3.66 3.68 -11.09
N LYS A 60 2.44 3.51 -10.57
CA LYS A 60 1.28 2.96 -11.31
C LYS A 60 0.33 4.09 -11.72
N PRO A 61 -0.40 3.94 -12.84
CA PRO A 61 -1.42 4.91 -13.25
C PRO A 61 -2.44 5.18 -12.13
N GLY A 62 -2.61 6.46 -11.77
CA GLY A 62 -3.53 6.90 -10.73
C GLY A 62 -3.13 6.56 -9.30
N GLY A 63 -1.92 6.03 -9.06
CA GLY A 63 -1.40 5.76 -7.73
C GLY A 63 -0.74 6.98 -7.09
N PHE A 64 -0.06 6.79 -5.96
CA PHE A 64 0.61 7.87 -5.25
C PHE A 64 1.63 8.60 -6.14
N SER A 65 1.54 9.93 -6.20
CA SER A 65 2.50 10.80 -6.88
C SER A 65 3.19 11.76 -5.90
N SER A 66 2.42 12.40 -5.02
CA SER A 66 2.92 13.28 -3.98
C SER A 66 1.89 13.45 -2.85
N GLU A 67 2.32 13.94 -1.69
CA GLU A 67 1.41 14.25 -0.58
C GLU A 67 0.35 15.29 -0.95
N LYS A 68 0.68 16.21 -1.86
CA LYS A 68 -0.22 17.28 -2.29
C LYS A 68 -1.26 16.79 -3.29
N GLU A 69 -0.84 15.97 -4.26
CA GLU A 69 -1.72 15.53 -5.35
C GLU A 69 -2.55 14.31 -4.96
N THR A 70 -1.97 13.39 -4.19
CA THR A 70 -2.59 12.11 -3.82
C THR A 70 -2.44 11.82 -2.32
N PRO A 71 -2.94 12.72 -1.43
CA PRO A 71 -2.77 12.57 0.02
C PRO A 71 -3.33 11.24 0.55
N LEU A 72 -4.43 10.75 -0.03
CA LEU A 72 -5.10 9.52 0.39
C LEU A 72 -4.35 8.23 0.04
N LEU A 73 -3.31 8.32 -0.81
CA LEU A 73 -2.50 7.19 -1.27
C LEU A 73 -1.11 7.18 -0.61
N LYS A 74 -0.86 8.11 0.30
CA LYS A 74 0.44 8.32 0.94
C LYS A 74 0.95 7.11 1.71
N GLU A 75 0.05 6.39 2.36
CA GLU A 75 0.39 5.23 3.18
C GLU A 75 0.12 3.93 2.41
N VAL A 76 0.67 2.81 2.87
CA VAL A 76 0.29 1.48 2.35
C VAL A 76 -1.10 1.15 2.86
N GLY A 77 -2.07 1.26 1.95
CA GLY A 77 -3.49 1.07 2.20
C GLY A 77 -4.06 -0.25 1.67
N CYS A 78 -5.39 -0.37 1.69
CA CYS A 78 -6.12 -1.54 1.18
C CYS A 78 -5.69 -1.89 -0.25
N GLU A 79 -5.58 -0.88 -1.10
CA GLU A 79 -5.31 -1.02 -2.53
C GLU A 79 -3.86 -1.39 -2.85
N ALA A 80 -2.94 -1.37 -1.88
CA ALA A 80 -1.58 -1.88 -2.07
C ALA A 80 -1.57 -3.40 -2.30
N CYS A 81 -2.54 -4.12 -1.70
CA CYS A 81 -2.72 -5.56 -1.91
C CYS A 81 -3.93 -5.86 -2.82
N HIS A 82 -5.01 -5.10 -2.68
CA HIS A 82 -6.27 -5.32 -3.40
C HIS A 82 -6.32 -4.64 -4.78
N GLY A 83 -5.31 -3.86 -5.15
CA GLY A 83 -5.27 -3.10 -6.39
C GLY A 83 -6.25 -1.93 -6.44
N PRO A 84 -6.32 -1.21 -7.58
CA PRO A 84 -7.16 -0.01 -7.70
C PRO A 84 -8.65 -0.36 -7.63
N GLY A 85 -9.38 0.28 -6.71
CA GLY A 85 -10.73 -0.06 -6.32
C GLY A 85 -11.86 0.71 -6.99
N SER A 86 -11.59 1.64 -7.91
CA SER A 86 -12.62 2.55 -8.45
C SER A 86 -13.85 1.85 -9.00
N LEU A 87 -13.67 0.84 -9.85
CA LEU A 87 -14.79 0.09 -10.42
C LEU A 87 -15.53 -0.74 -9.37
N HIS A 88 -14.82 -1.27 -8.36
CA HIS A 88 -15.47 -2.03 -7.30
C HIS A 88 -16.31 -1.14 -6.38
N VAL A 89 -15.85 0.07 -6.09
CA VAL A 89 -16.66 1.04 -5.33
C VAL A 89 -17.94 1.42 -6.09
N GLU A 90 -17.87 1.51 -7.42
CA GLU A 90 -19.03 1.81 -8.28
C GLU A 90 -19.98 0.62 -8.41
N SER A 91 -19.46 -0.58 -8.66
CA SER A 91 -20.27 -1.76 -8.99
C SER A 91 -20.65 -2.62 -7.78
N SER A 92 -19.90 -2.51 -6.68
CA SER A 92 -19.92 -3.45 -5.56
C SER A 92 -19.63 -4.92 -5.94
N ASP A 93 -19.17 -5.20 -7.17
CA ASP A 93 -18.84 -6.56 -7.62
C ASP A 93 -17.41 -6.91 -7.21
N ARG A 94 -17.24 -8.06 -6.54
CA ARG A 94 -15.94 -8.59 -6.13
C ARG A 94 -15.02 -8.89 -7.31
N LYS A 95 -15.55 -9.07 -8.53
CA LYS A 95 -14.75 -9.26 -9.75
C LYS A 95 -14.00 -8.00 -10.17
N ASP A 96 -14.45 -6.84 -9.70
CA ASP A 96 -13.86 -5.54 -10.04
C ASP A 96 -12.68 -5.15 -9.14
N ILE A 97 -12.36 -5.97 -8.14
CA ILE A 97 -11.19 -5.80 -7.27
C ILE A 97 -10.43 -7.11 -7.11
N LYS A 98 -9.16 -7.05 -6.73
CA LYS A 98 -8.44 -8.25 -6.34
C LYS A 98 -8.92 -8.69 -4.95
N ASN A 99 -9.80 -9.68 -4.91
CA ASN A 99 -10.34 -10.21 -3.66
C ASN A 99 -9.51 -11.38 -3.08
N ASN A 100 -8.63 -11.99 -3.88
CA ASN A 100 -7.76 -13.09 -3.47
C ASN A 100 -6.32 -12.61 -3.38
N VAL A 101 -5.95 -12.08 -2.20
CA VAL A 101 -4.56 -11.70 -1.89
C VAL A 101 -3.78 -12.96 -1.55
N SER A 102 -2.58 -13.07 -2.11
CA SER A 102 -1.68 -14.21 -1.91
C SER A 102 -0.34 -13.76 -1.36
N GLU A 103 0.47 -14.71 -0.88
CA GLU A 103 1.83 -14.42 -0.40
C GLU A 103 2.70 -13.69 -1.43
N LYS A 104 2.47 -13.96 -2.73
CA LYS A 104 3.19 -13.30 -3.82
C LYS A 104 3.03 -11.77 -3.78
N ASP A 105 1.90 -11.28 -3.30
CA ASP A 105 1.62 -9.85 -3.18
C ASP A 105 2.46 -9.19 -2.10
N CYS A 106 2.77 -9.93 -1.04
CA CYS A 106 3.66 -9.48 0.02
C CYS A 106 5.11 -9.42 -0.47
N THR A 107 5.53 -10.37 -1.32
CA THR A 107 6.91 -10.48 -1.80
C THR A 107 7.33 -9.42 -2.81
N ILE A 108 6.38 -8.63 -3.34
CA ILE A 108 6.67 -7.46 -4.18
C ILE A 108 7.57 -6.48 -3.41
N CYS A 109 7.32 -6.33 -2.10
CA CYS A 109 8.07 -5.43 -1.23
C CYS A 109 8.95 -6.16 -0.22
N HIS A 110 8.51 -7.33 0.25
CA HIS A 110 9.27 -8.16 1.16
C HIS A 110 10.01 -9.28 0.41
N SER A 111 10.78 -8.92 -0.61
CA SER A 111 11.65 -9.86 -1.31
C SER A 111 12.88 -10.19 -0.45
N GLN A 112 13.46 -11.38 -0.66
CA GLN A 112 14.65 -11.82 0.07
C GLN A 112 15.79 -10.80 -0.04
N GLU A 113 16.06 -10.32 -1.26
CA GLU A 113 17.07 -9.31 -1.54
C GLU A 113 16.89 -8.04 -0.70
N ARG A 114 15.67 -7.48 -0.66
CA ARG A 114 15.38 -6.26 0.11
C ARG A 114 15.45 -6.51 1.62
N VAL A 115 14.96 -7.67 2.08
CA VAL A 115 15.04 -8.08 3.50
C VAL A 115 16.49 -8.20 3.98
N GLU A 116 17.36 -8.80 3.15
CA GLU A 116 18.78 -8.94 3.43
C GLU A 116 19.50 -7.59 3.44
N ALA A 117 19.18 -6.70 2.49
CA ALA A 117 19.77 -5.36 2.40
C ALA A 117 19.54 -4.51 3.65
N PHE A 118 18.37 -4.60 4.28
CA PHE A 118 18.03 -3.81 5.47
C PHE A 118 18.18 -4.58 6.80
N ARG A 119 18.60 -5.85 6.77
CA ARG A 119 18.67 -6.76 7.94
C ARG A 119 17.39 -6.76 8.79
N PHE A 120 16.25 -6.47 8.17
CA PHE A 120 14.95 -6.37 8.82
C PHE A 120 14.09 -7.53 8.34
N LYS A 121 13.75 -8.47 9.24
CA LYS A 121 12.94 -9.64 8.90
C LYS A 121 11.45 -9.33 9.12
N PRO A 122 10.67 -9.03 8.07
CA PRO A 122 9.23 -8.82 8.21
C PRO A 122 8.54 -10.10 8.67
N LEU A 123 7.55 -9.97 9.54
CA LEU A 123 6.72 -11.09 10.03
C LEU A 123 5.68 -11.51 8.98
N ILE A 124 6.12 -11.92 7.79
CA ILE A 124 5.21 -12.33 6.71
C ILE A 124 4.34 -13.53 7.16
N TYR A 125 4.90 -14.43 7.96
CA TYR A 125 4.22 -15.62 8.48
C TYR A 125 3.68 -15.47 9.91
N GLY A 126 3.79 -14.28 10.52
CA GLY A 126 3.46 -14.05 11.93
C GLY A 126 1.96 -13.89 12.22
N GLY A 127 1.08 -14.06 11.24
CA GLY A 127 -0.38 -13.96 11.41
C GLY A 127 -0.91 -12.56 11.77
N ALA A 128 -0.06 -11.53 11.78
CA ALA A 128 -0.40 -10.18 12.20
C ALA A 128 -0.53 -9.22 10.99
N HIS A 129 -1.30 -9.61 9.98
CA HIS A 129 -1.58 -8.79 8.79
C HIS A 129 -3.02 -8.95 8.35
#